data_AF-A0A257VT94-F1
#
_entry.id   AF-A0A257VT94-F1
#
_cell.length_a   1.000
_cell.length_b   1.000
_cell.length_c   1.000
_cell.angle_alpha   90.00
_cell.angle_beta   90.00
_cell.angle_gamma   90.00
#
_symmetry.space_group_name_H-M   'P 1'
#
loop_
_entity.id
_entity.type
_entity.pdbx_description
1 polymer ?
#
loop_
_entity_poly.entity_id
_entity_poly.type
_entity_poly.pdbx_seq_one_letter_code
_entity_poly.pdbx_strand_id
1 'polypeptide(L)'
;PEGDHVFRVGFIDDPFVKDLIDKEAYNNKKNKWLESILFIGPFPEKTERPSRKKLLACDPKSGDACIESILSNLARRAYRRPVTKDEVAKLTRFVGIAKQEGLSIEQGLQLAIQAVLVSPHYLFRVERDSDPSEPRQVTDLELASRLSYFLWSSMPDEELLQLAESSKLRPALDGQIQRMLADPKASAFAENFAGQWLEIRNLDSVKPDPVKFPAWNADLRDAMKTETRLFFQAMLTGNRPMAEFIDAKFTFLNETLAKHYGIDGITGTEFRRVELSNPQRGGSPCRDCGRASRPAWAAGPRRSRGPQCVRRR
;
A
#
# COMPACT_ATOMS: atom_id res chain seq x y z
N PRO A 1 15.37 -27.89 -3.68
CA PRO A 1 15.89 -29.22 -3.29
C PRO A 1 17.32 -29.05 -2.74
N GLU A 2 17.60 -29.52 -1.53
CA GLU A 2 18.96 -29.48 -0.97
C GLU A 2 19.80 -30.65 -1.51
N GLY A 3 21.11 -30.46 -1.65
CA GLY A 3 22.04 -31.46 -2.19
C GLY A 3 22.36 -31.30 -3.68
N ASP A 4 23.16 -32.23 -4.20
CA ASP A 4 23.49 -32.29 -5.62
C ASP A 4 22.35 -32.94 -6.40
N HIS A 5 21.81 -32.21 -7.38
CA HIS A 5 20.74 -32.70 -8.25
C HIS A 5 21.28 -32.77 -9.68
N VAL A 6 21.20 -33.96 -10.27
CA VAL A 6 21.54 -34.17 -11.68
C VAL A 6 20.24 -34.18 -12.48
N PHE A 7 20.07 -33.18 -13.34
CA PHE A 7 18.97 -33.11 -14.27
C PHE A 7 19.44 -33.51 -15.66
N ARG A 8 18.67 -34.37 -16.33
CA ARG A 8 18.90 -34.72 -17.73
C ARG A 8 17.70 -34.28 -18.54
N VAL A 9 17.96 -33.48 -19.57
CA VAL A 9 16.97 -33.13 -20.59
C VAL A 9 17.42 -33.75 -21.89
N GLY A 10 16.46 -34.33 -22.61
CA GLY A 10 16.70 -34.93 -23.91
C GLY A 10 15.39 -34.93 -24.70
N PHE A 11 15.52 -34.95 -26.02
CA PHE A 11 14.39 -35.10 -26.93
C PHE A 11 14.00 -36.58 -26.99
N ILE A 12 13.14 -37.01 -26.07
CA ILE A 12 12.65 -38.39 -26.00
C ILE A 12 11.58 -38.58 -27.09
N ASP A 13 11.72 -39.62 -27.91
CA ASP A 13 10.80 -39.97 -29.01
C ASP A 13 10.63 -38.93 -30.13
N ASP A 14 11.62 -38.05 -30.31
CA ASP A 14 11.63 -37.12 -31.43
C ASP A 14 12.04 -37.84 -32.75
N PRO A 15 11.16 -37.94 -33.76
CA PRO A 15 11.45 -38.66 -35.00
C PRO A 15 12.67 -38.08 -35.74
N PHE A 16 12.95 -36.78 -35.55
CA PHE A 16 14.10 -36.13 -36.16
C PHE A 16 15.43 -36.56 -35.52
N VAL A 17 15.42 -36.94 -34.24
CA VAL A 17 16.62 -37.32 -33.47
C VAL A 17 16.91 -38.81 -33.55
N LYS A 18 15.91 -39.65 -33.91
CA LYS A 18 16.07 -41.11 -34.03
C LYS A 18 17.09 -41.53 -35.10
N ASP A 19 17.17 -40.79 -36.21
CA ASP A 19 18.02 -41.12 -37.36
C ASP A 19 19.31 -40.27 -37.44
N LEU A 20 19.57 -39.43 -36.43
CA LEU A 20 20.76 -38.59 -36.36
C LEU A 20 22.00 -39.44 -36.02
N ILE A 21 22.95 -39.51 -36.94
CA ILE A 21 24.28 -40.10 -36.72
C ILE A 21 25.17 -39.16 -35.90
N ASP A 22 26.07 -39.69 -35.07
CA ASP A 22 26.91 -38.91 -34.11
C ASP A 22 27.63 -37.70 -34.73
N LYS A 23 28.02 -37.77 -36.00
CA LYS A 23 28.69 -36.66 -36.73
C LYS A 23 27.74 -35.51 -37.07
N GLU A 24 26.44 -35.76 -37.17
CA GLU A 24 25.41 -34.78 -37.50
C GLU A 24 24.76 -34.15 -36.26
N ALA A 25 24.88 -34.80 -35.09
CA ALA A 25 24.41 -34.27 -33.80
C ALA A 25 25.03 -32.90 -33.43
N TYR A 26 26.19 -32.57 -33.99
CA TYR A 26 26.91 -31.32 -33.76
C TYR A 26 27.01 -30.43 -35.01
N ASN A 27 26.00 -30.44 -35.88
CA ASN A 27 25.96 -29.62 -37.11
C ASN A 27 25.21 -28.29 -36.92
N ASN A 28 25.96 -27.20 -36.95
CA ASN A 28 25.49 -25.81 -36.83
C ASN A 28 24.47 -25.33 -37.89
N LYS A 29 24.10 -26.15 -38.88
CA LYS A 29 23.03 -25.86 -39.86
C LYS A 29 21.70 -26.60 -39.62
N LYS A 30 21.65 -27.57 -38.69
CA LYS A 30 20.46 -28.45 -38.47
C LYS A 30 20.14 -28.74 -36.99
N ASN A 31 20.61 -27.91 -36.05
CA ASN A 31 20.49 -28.23 -34.64
C ASN A 31 19.17 -27.75 -34.01
N LYS A 32 18.51 -28.64 -33.24
CA LYS A 32 17.67 -28.24 -32.10
C LYS A 32 18.60 -27.98 -30.93
N TRP A 33 18.51 -26.82 -30.31
CA TRP A 33 19.22 -26.55 -29.07
C TRP A 33 18.22 -26.30 -27.94
N LEU A 34 18.59 -26.74 -26.75
CA LEU A 34 17.90 -26.38 -25.53
C LEU A 34 18.20 -24.90 -25.24
N GLU A 35 17.22 -24.02 -25.38
CA GLU A 35 17.41 -22.59 -25.16
C GLU A 35 17.57 -22.25 -23.68
N SER A 36 16.69 -22.77 -22.82
CA SER A 36 16.83 -22.64 -21.36
C SER A 36 16.09 -23.74 -20.61
N ILE A 37 16.55 -24.03 -19.39
CA ILE A 37 15.79 -24.77 -18.37
C ILE A 37 15.53 -23.77 -17.25
N LEU A 38 14.25 -23.45 -17.00
CA LEU A 38 13.87 -22.58 -15.91
C LEU A 38 13.31 -23.40 -14.75
N PHE A 39 13.98 -23.33 -13.61
CA PHE A 39 13.46 -23.89 -12.36
C PHE A 39 12.67 -22.82 -11.62
N ILE A 40 11.36 -22.98 -11.54
CA ILE A 40 10.49 -22.08 -10.78
C ILE A 40 10.28 -22.69 -9.40
N GLY A 41 10.65 -21.93 -8.36
CA GLY A 41 10.53 -22.32 -6.96
C GLY A 41 9.08 -22.48 -6.47
N PRO A 42 8.86 -22.70 -5.16
CA PRO A 42 9.76 -22.27 -4.08
C PRO A 42 10.84 -23.27 -3.71
N PHE A 43 12.08 -22.78 -3.60
CA PHE A 43 13.17 -23.50 -2.94
C PHE A 43 13.05 -23.32 -1.42
N PRO A 44 13.42 -24.31 -0.59
CA PRO A 44 13.44 -24.13 0.86
C PRO A 44 14.36 -22.96 1.20
N GLU A 45 13.79 -21.96 1.87
CA GLU A 45 14.48 -20.73 2.22
C GLU A 45 15.34 -21.00 3.46
N LYS A 46 16.65 -20.70 3.39
CA LYS A 46 17.60 -20.96 4.49
C LYS A 46 17.32 -20.13 5.75
N THR A 47 16.52 -19.07 5.62
CA THR A 47 16.16 -18.13 6.67
C THR A 47 14.66 -17.99 6.76
N GLU A 48 14.11 -18.11 7.97
CA GLU A 48 12.68 -17.95 8.17
C GLU A 48 12.22 -16.51 7.83
N ARG A 49 11.17 -16.40 7.00
CA ARG A 49 10.58 -15.09 6.67
C ARG A 49 10.09 -14.39 7.93
N PRO A 50 10.37 -13.08 8.12
CA PRO A 50 9.82 -12.31 9.22
C PRO A 50 8.28 -12.35 9.29
N SER A 51 7.61 -12.46 8.14
CA SER A 51 6.15 -12.62 8.06
C SER A 51 5.67 -13.97 8.62
N ARG A 52 6.38 -15.06 8.31
CA ARG A 52 6.08 -16.40 8.86
C ARG A 52 6.22 -16.40 10.37
N LYS A 53 7.30 -15.83 10.90
CA LYS A 53 7.53 -15.69 12.34
C LYS A 53 6.47 -14.85 13.05
N LYS A 54 5.92 -13.83 12.37
CA LYS A 54 4.80 -13.02 12.90
C LYS A 54 3.46 -13.76 12.90
N LEU A 55 3.26 -14.70 11.98
CA LEU A 55 2.03 -15.49 11.87
C LEU A 55 2.06 -16.71 12.79
N LEU A 56 3.15 -17.45 12.80
CA LEU A 56 3.33 -18.67 13.58
C LEU A 56 3.94 -18.29 14.93
N ALA A 57 3.08 -17.99 15.91
CA ALA A 57 3.50 -17.65 17.28
C ALA A 57 4.22 -18.80 18.01
N CYS A 58 4.04 -20.03 17.56
CA CYS A 58 4.64 -21.26 18.06
C CYS A 58 4.75 -22.28 16.91
N ASP A 59 5.45 -23.40 17.12
CA ASP A 59 5.50 -24.48 16.14
C ASP A 59 4.14 -25.20 16.04
N PRO A 60 3.43 -25.15 14.89
CA PRO A 60 2.14 -25.83 14.73
C PRO A 60 2.19 -27.34 14.99
N LYS A 61 3.37 -27.97 14.90
CA LYS A 61 3.57 -29.39 15.20
C LYS A 61 3.56 -29.71 16.69
N SER A 62 3.65 -28.69 17.55
CA SER A 62 3.59 -28.85 19.01
C SER A 62 2.21 -29.27 19.54
N GLY A 63 1.16 -29.17 18.72
CA GLY A 63 -0.18 -29.68 19.03
C GLY A 63 -1.30 -28.66 18.80
N ASP A 64 -2.52 -29.10 19.05
CA ASP A 64 -3.73 -28.33 18.71
C ASP A 64 -3.84 -27.02 19.50
N ALA A 65 -3.34 -26.96 20.74
CA ALA A 65 -3.30 -25.72 21.53
C ALA A 65 -2.47 -24.60 20.85
N CYS A 66 -1.38 -24.95 20.18
CA CYS A 66 -0.59 -23.99 19.42
C CYS A 66 -1.36 -23.50 18.18
N ILE A 67 -2.03 -24.41 17.47
CA ILE A 67 -2.86 -24.08 16.30
C ILE A 67 -3.98 -23.12 16.70
N GLU A 68 -4.68 -23.38 17.80
CA GLU A 68 -5.72 -22.50 18.33
C GLU A 68 -5.18 -21.11 18.69
N SER A 69 -4.01 -21.04 19.33
CA SER A 69 -3.35 -19.77 19.67
C SER A 69 -2.99 -18.95 18.43
N ILE A 70 -2.41 -19.59 17.41
CA ILE A 70 -2.08 -18.96 16.13
C ILE A 70 -3.33 -18.38 15.47
N LEU A 71 -4.39 -19.19 15.35
CA LEU A 71 -5.63 -18.78 14.70
C LEU A 71 -6.36 -17.71 15.50
N SER A 72 -6.36 -17.79 16.83
CA SER A 72 -6.93 -16.78 17.72
C SER A 72 -6.23 -15.43 17.56
N ASN A 73 -4.89 -15.40 17.62
CA ASN A 73 -4.11 -14.17 17.46
C ASN A 73 -4.29 -13.55 16.07
N LEU A 74 -4.31 -14.38 15.03
CA LEU A 74 -4.55 -13.92 13.67
C LEU A 74 -5.95 -13.33 13.50
N ALA A 75 -6.97 -14.08 13.91
CA ALA A 75 -8.36 -13.67 13.75
C ALA A 75 -8.69 -12.44 14.61
N ARG A 76 -8.14 -12.32 15.82
CA ARG A 76 -8.27 -11.13 16.67
C ARG A 76 -7.80 -9.87 15.95
N ARG A 77 -6.63 -9.93 15.31
CA ARG A 77 -6.07 -8.81 14.54
C ARG A 77 -6.85 -8.54 13.25
N ALA A 78 -7.20 -9.60 12.52
CA ALA A 78 -7.93 -9.51 11.25
C ALA A 78 -9.35 -8.94 11.43
N TYR A 79 -10.04 -9.38 12.48
CA TYR A 79 -11.41 -8.94 12.81
C TYR A 79 -11.43 -7.69 13.68
N ARG A 80 -10.27 -7.30 14.23
CA ARG A 80 -10.05 -6.05 14.99
C ARG A 80 -10.87 -6.01 16.28
N ARG A 81 -11.05 -7.18 16.88
CA ARG A 81 -11.79 -7.40 18.12
C ARG A 81 -11.41 -8.74 18.75
N PRO A 82 -11.74 -8.97 20.03
CA PRO A 82 -11.68 -10.28 20.63
C PRO A 82 -12.48 -11.31 19.82
N VAL A 83 -11.89 -12.49 19.64
CA VAL A 83 -12.53 -13.63 18.99
C VAL A 83 -13.14 -14.56 20.01
N THR A 84 -14.29 -15.12 19.67
CA THR A 84 -14.97 -16.11 20.50
C THR A 84 -14.36 -17.49 20.33
N LYS A 85 -14.54 -18.37 21.32
CA LYS A 85 -14.10 -19.77 21.23
C LYS A 85 -14.71 -20.49 20.03
N ASP A 86 -15.97 -20.22 19.72
CA ASP A 86 -16.66 -20.81 18.56
C ASP A 86 -16.06 -20.36 17.23
N GLU A 87 -15.64 -19.09 17.12
CA GLU A 87 -14.95 -18.58 15.93
C GLU A 87 -13.61 -19.28 15.74
N VAL A 88 -12.82 -19.44 16.80
CA VAL A 88 -11.55 -20.17 16.74
C VAL A 88 -11.79 -21.64 16.38
N ALA A 89 -12.78 -22.29 17.00
CA ALA A 89 -13.12 -23.68 16.70
C ALA A 89 -13.52 -23.88 15.23
N LYS A 90 -14.30 -22.94 14.64
CA LYS A 90 -14.64 -22.97 13.21
C LYS A 90 -13.40 -22.85 12.32
N LEU A 91 -12.41 -22.03 12.70
CA LEU A 91 -11.16 -21.91 11.96
C LEU A 91 -10.30 -23.18 12.09
N THR A 92 -10.21 -23.78 13.28
CA THR A 92 -9.46 -25.03 13.52
C THR A 92 -10.03 -26.20 12.72
N ARG A 93 -11.34 -26.21 12.42
CA ARG A 93 -11.96 -27.24 11.55
C ARG A 93 -11.32 -27.30 10.17
N PHE A 94 -10.89 -26.18 9.59
CA PHE A 94 -10.18 -26.19 8.28
C PHE A 94 -8.85 -26.93 8.36
N VAL A 95 -8.15 -26.83 9.49
CA VAL A 95 -6.93 -27.61 9.73
C VAL A 95 -7.26 -29.09 9.88
N GLY A 96 -8.36 -29.43 10.55
CA GLY A 96 -8.86 -30.81 10.66
C GLY A 96 -9.23 -31.43 9.30
N ILE A 97 -9.92 -30.69 8.44
CA ILE A 97 -10.27 -31.13 7.07
C ILE A 97 -9.00 -31.42 6.28
N ALA A 98 -8.02 -30.50 6.30
CA ALA A 98 -6.76 -30.68 5.61
C ALA A 98 -6.00 -31.93 6.11
N LYS A 99 -5.97 -32.18 7.43
CA LYS A 99 -5.39 -33.40 8.01
C LYS A 99 -6.09 -34.68 7.50
N GLN A 100 -7.43 -34.67 7.39
CA GLN A 100 -8.20 -35.82 6.88
C GLN A 100 -7.92 -36.10 5.40
N GLU A 101 -7.60 -35.07 4.62
CA GLU A 101 -7.22 -35.19 3.20
C GLU A 101 -5.72 -35.51 3.00
N GLY A 102 -4.98 -35.78 4.08
CA GLY A 102 -3.56 -36.11 4.02
C GLY A 102 -2.62 -34.92 3.79
N LEU A 103 -3.11 -33.69 3.96
CA LEU A 103 -2.31 -32.46 3.84
C LEU A 103 -1.53 -32.17 5.12
N SER A 104 -0.48 -31.35 4.99
CA SER A 104 0.34 -30.91 6.11
C SER A 104 -0.41 -29.94 7.03
N ILE A 105 0.06 -29.79 8.27
CA ILE A 105 -0.51 -28.82 9.23
C ILE A 105 -0.41 -27.39 8.69
N GLU A 106 0.69 -27.05 8.02
CA GLU A 106 0.91 -25.75 7.39
C GLU A 106 -0.08 -25.50 6.25
N GLN A 107 -0.41 -26.52 5.45
CA GLN A 107 -1.46 -26.43 4.43
C GLN A 107 -2.84 -26.25 5.06
N GLY A 108 -3.11 -26.91 6.18
CA GLY A 108 -4.33 -26.70 6.96
C GLY A 108 -4.44 -25.28 7.53
N LEU A 109 -3.34 -24.74 8.07
CA LEU A 109 -3.26 -23.35 8.51
C LEU A 109 -3.47 -22.38 7.35
N GLN A 110 -2.91 -22.66 6.18
CA GLN A 110 -3.15 -21.86 4.97
C GLN A 110 -4.64 -21.81 4.63
N LEU A 111 -5.37 -22.93 4.70
CA LEU A 111 -6.81 -22.97 4.46
C LEU A 111 -7.59 -22.15 5.51
N ALA A 112 -7.21 -22.26 6.78
CA ALA A 112 -7.81 -21.45 7.85
C ALA A 112 -7.52 -19.94 7.66
N ILE A 113 -6.31 -19.56 7.23
CA ILE A 113 -5.96 -18.17 6.91
C ILE A 113 -6.81 -17.67 5.74
N GLN A 114 -6.98 -18.47 4.68
CA GLN A 114 -7.86 -18.13 3.57
C GLN A 114 -9.29 -17.87 4.06
N ALA A 115 -9.81 -18.72 4.94
CA ALA A 115 -11.13 -18.53 5.55
C ALA A 115 -11.25 -17.21 6.33
N VAL A 116 -10.20 -16.81 7.06
CA VAL A 116 -10.14 -15.49 7.73
C VAL A 116 -10.19 -14.36 6.70
N LEU A 117 -9.41 -14.46 5.61
CA LEU A 117 -9.29 -13.40 4.60
C LEU A 117 -10.52 -13.23 3.70
N VAL A 118 -11.39 -14.25 3.60
CA VAL A 118 -12.67 -14.15 2.88
C VAL A 118 -13.87 -13.94 3.81
N SER A 119 -13.63 -13.88 5.12
CA SER A 119 -14.68 -13.65 6.12
C SER A 119 -15.25 -12.22 6.01
N PRO A 120 -16.59 -12.05 6.12
CA PRO A 120 -17.18 -10.72 6.24
C PRO A 120 -16.60 -9.88 7.37
N HIS A 121 -16.16 -10.52 8.47
CA HIS A 121 -15.51 -9.83 9.59
C HIS A 121 -14.13 -9.24 9.25
N TYR A 122 -13.47 -9.75 8.22
CA TYR A 122 -12.23 -9.19 7.69
C TYR A 122 -12.50 -8.18 6.57
N LEU A 123 -13.33 -8.55 5.59
CA LEU A 123 -13.62 -7.75 4.40
C LEU A 123 -14.34 -6.44 4.72
N PHE A 124 -15.24 -6.47 5.71
CA PHE A 124 -16.03 -5.31 6.11
C PHE A 124 -15.65 -4.84 7.51
N ARG A 125 -15.71 -3.53 7.73
CA ARG A 125 -15.68 -2.91 9.05
C ARG A 125 -17.13 -2.75 9.50
N VAL A 126 -17.69 -3.82 10.04
CA VAL A 126 -19.10 -3.86 10.45
C VAL A 126 -19.24 -3.22 11.83
N GLU A 127 -20.04 -2.17 11.89
CA GLU A 127 -20.49 -1.54 13.12
C GLU A 127 -21.97 -1.86 13.25
N ARG A 128 -22.32 -2.64 14.28
CA ARG A 128 -23.71 -3.10 14.45
C ARG A 128 -24.40 -2.17 15.42
N ASP A 129 -25.40 -1.46 14.92
CA ASP A 129 -26.29 -0.68 15.76
C ASP A 129 -27.38 -1.59 16.30
N SER A 130 -27.66 -1.48 17.61
CA SER A 130 -28.77 -2.19 18.24
C SER A 130 -30.12 -1.62 17.80
N ASP A 131 -30.16 -0.32 17.50
CA ASP A 131 -31.30 0.39 16.95
C ASP A 131 -30.82 1.39 15.88
N PRO A 132 -31.20 1.26 14.60
CA PRO A 132 -30.81 2.20 13.55
C PRO A 132 -31.40 3.60 13.69
N SER A 133 -32.41 3.79 14.54
CA SER A 133 -33.15 5.05 14.67
C SER A 133 -32.52 6.03 15.66
N GLU A 134 -31.61 5.57 16.53
CA GLU A 134 -30.97 6.42 17.53
C GLU A 134 -29.46 6.55 17.29
N PRO A 135 -28.90 7.78 17.30
CA PRO A 135 -27.47 7.98 17.30
C PRO A 135 -26.86 7.35 18.55
N ARG A 136 -25.98 6.36 18.38
CA ARG A 136 -25.19 5.81 19.49
C ARG A 136 -23.74 6.23 19.43
N GLN A 137 -23.11 6.17 20.59
CA GLN A 137 -21.66 6.28 20.67
C GLN A 137 -21.00 5.00 20.14
N VAL A 138 -19.98 5.16 19.30
CA VAL A 138 -19.14 4.03 18.86
C VAL A 138 -18.40 3.41 20.04
N THR A 139 -18.22 2.10 20.03
CA THR A 139 -17.42 1.39 21.04
C THR A 139 -15.93 1.73 20.86
N ASP A 140 -15.12 1.44 21.88
CA ASP A 140 -13.68 1.69 21.79
C ASP A 140 -13.00 0.83 20.69
N LEU A 141 -13.51 -0.38 20.42
CA LEU A 141 -13.04 -1.23 19.31
C LEU A 141 -13.35 -0.63 17.93
N GLU A 142 -14.56 -0.08 17.77
CA GLU A 142 -14.97 0.62 16.56
C GLU A 142 -14.16 1.92 16.40
N LEU A 143 -13.93 2.65 17.49
CA LEU A 143 -13.09 3.86 17.50
C LEU A 143 -11.65 3.56 17.09
N ALA A 144 -11.01 2.52 17.66
CA ALA A 144 -9.67 2.09 17.27
C ALA A 144 -9.60 1.74 15.78
N SER A 145 -10.59 0.98 15.29
CA SER A 145 -10.67 0.62 13.88
C SER A 145 -10.85 1.85 12.98
N ARG A 146 -11.77 2.76 13.31
CA ARG A 146 -11.97 4.01 12.56
C ARG A 146 -10.68 4.83 12.52
N LEU A 147 -10.01 4.99 13.67
CA LEU A 147 -8.78 5.77 13.78
C LEU A 147 -7.63 5.17 12.96
N SER A 148 -7.44 3.84 13.02
CA SER A 148 -6.37 3.17 12.27
C SER A 148 -6.59 3.26 10.76
N TYR A 149 -7.82 3.10 10.28
CA TYR A 149 -8.09 3.22 8.85
C TYR A 149 -8.08 4.67 8.37
N PHE A 150 -8.44 5.61 9.24
CA PHE A 150 -8.32 7.03 8.94
C PHE A 150 -6.86 7.45 8.80
N LEU A 151 -6.00 7.15 9.77
CA LEU A 151 -4.60 7.62 9.79
C LEU A 151 -3.63 6.73 9.02
N TRP A 152 -3.81 5.41 9.05
CA TRP A 152 -2.87 4.45 8.48
C TRP A 152 -3.39 3.68 7.27
N SER A 153 -4.68 3.83 6.92
CA SER A 153 -5.34 2.97 5.91
C SER A 153 -5.12 1.48 6.16
N SER A 154 -4.97 1.09 7.43
CA SER A 154 -4.61 -0.26 7.85
C SER A 154 -5.28 -0.61 9.19
N MET A 155 -5.16 -1.87 9.59
CA MET A 155 -5.69 -2.36 10.87
C MET A 155 -4.99 -1.70 12.07
N PRO A 156 -5.67 -1.58 13.24
CA PRO A 156 -5.04 -1.13 14.48
C PRO A 156 -3.86 -2.03 14.82
N ASP A 157 -2.82 -1.45 15.42
CA ASP A 157 -1.73 -2.22 15.99
C ASP A 157 -2.11 -2.77 17.38
N GLU A 158 -1.19 -3.52 17.98
CA GLU A 158 -1.47 -4.25 19.22
C GLU A 158 -1.77 -3.29 20.38
N GLU A 159 -1.01 -2.20 20.50
CA GLU A 159 -1.22 -1.20 21.55
C GLU A 159 -2.61 -0.56 21.46
N LEU A 160 -3.00 -0.11 20.26
CA LEU A 160 -4.30 0.52 20.05
C LEU A 160 -5.46 -0.46 20.29
N LEU A 161 -5.31 -1.70 19.84
CA LEU A 161 -6.33 -2.74 20.03
C LEU A 161 -6.46 -3.14 21.51
N GLN A 162 -5.36 -3.27 22.25
CA GLN A 162 -5.39 -3.58 23.69
C GLN A 162 -6.03 -2.47 24.53
N LEU A 163 -5.73 -1.20 24.22
CA LEU A 163 -6.39 -0.06 24.86
C LEU A 163 -7.90 -0.08 24.60
N ALA A 164 -8.31 -0.43 23.38
CA ALA A 164 -9.71 -0.54 23.02
C ALA A 164 -10.42 -1.70 23.73
N GLU A 165 -9.79 -2.87 23.79
CA GLU A 165 -10.32 -4.04 24.49
C GLU A 165 -10.47 -3.82 25.99
N SER A 166 -9.57 -3.04 26.59
CA SER A 166 -9.63 -2.68 28.01
C SER A 166 -10.48 -1.44 28.31
N SER A 167 -11.18 -0.88 27.31
CA SER A 167 -11.99 0.36 27.45
C SER A 167 -11.21 1.56 27.99
N LYS A 168 -9.91 1.63 27.67
CA LYS A 168 -8.97 2.68 28.08
C LYS A 168 -8.51 3.56 26.91
N LEU A 169 -9.08 3.37 25.72
CA LEU A 169 -8.66 4.12 24.53
C LEU A 169 -9.00 5.60 24.64
N ARG A 170 -10.22 5.93 25.08
CA ARG A 170 -10.69 7.33 25.11
C ARG A 170 -9.84 8.24 26.01
N PRO A 171 -9.47 7.83 27.24
CA PRO A 171 -8.54 8.62 28.06
C PRO A 171 -7.14 8.78 27.45
N ALA A 172 -6.71 7.84 26.59
CA ALA A 172 -5.39 7.83 25.97
C ALA A 172 -5.38 8.38 24.52
N LEU A 173 -6.49 8.96 24.05
CA LEU A 173 -6.74 9.20 22.64
C LEU A 173 -5.72 10.16 22.01
N ASP A 174 -5.44 11.30 22.65
CA ASP A 174 -4.52 12.30 22.12
C ASP A 174 -3.09 11.75 21.98
N GLY A 175 -2.64 10.99 22.98
CA GLY A 175 -1.34 10.32 22.94
C GLY A 175 -1.26 9.27 21.83
N GLN A 176 -2.32 8.49 21.62
CA GLN A 176 -2.38 7.53 20.53
C GLN A 176 -2.40 8.22 19.16
N ILE A 177 -3.12 9.33 18.99
CA ILE A 177 -3.12 10.09 17.73
C ILE A 177 -1.71 10.60 17.41
N GLN A 178 -1.03 11.21 18.36
CA GLN A 178 0.34 11.71 18.17
C GLN A 178 1.31 10.58 17.81
N ARG A 179 1.25 9.46 18.53
CA ARG A 179 2.04 8.26 18.24
C ARG A 179 1.77 7.75 16.83
N MET A 180 0.51 7.66 16.43
CA MET A 180 0.12 7.16 15.12
C MET A 180 0.55 8.09 13.99
N LEU A 181 0.49 9.40 14.19
CA LEU A 181 0.98 10.38 13.20
C LEU A 181 2.51 10.36 13.04
N ALA A 182 3.25 9.94 14.08
CA ALA A 182 4.70 9.76 14.00
C ALA A 182 5.12 8.44 13.33
N ASP A 183 4.22 7.45 13.23
CA ASP A 183 4.51 6.17 12.58
C ASP A 183 4.59 6.34 11.05
N PRO A 184 5.54 5.67 10.36
CA PRO A 184 5.66 5.71 8.91
C PRO A 184 4.38 5.40 8.13
N LYS A 185 3.45 4.60 8.69
CA LYS A 185 2.14 4.31 8.10
C LYS A 185 1.26 5.55 7.94
N ALA A 186 1.48 6.62 8.69
CA ALA A 186 0.73 7.88 8.54
C ALA A 186 0.92 8.54 7.17
N SER A 187 1.97 8.16 6.44
CA SER A 187 2.14 8.56 5.03
C SER A 187 0.94 8.17 4.15
N ALA A 188 0.23 7.08 4.49
CA ALA A 188 -0.97 6.67 3.78
C ALA A 188 -2.12 7.69 3.91
N PHE A 189 -2.25 8.38 5.05
CA PHE A 189 -3.23 9.45 5.19
C PHE A 189 -2.88 10.63 4.29
N ALA A 190 -1.61 11.06 4.26
CA ALA A 190 -1.16 12.13 3.38
C ALA A 190 -1.41 11.79 1.91
N GLU A 191 -1.10 10.56 1.49
CA GLU A 191 -1.36 10.08 0.13
C GLU A 191 -2.86 10.06 -0.20
N ASN A 192 -3.67 9.49 0.69
CA ASN A 192 -5.09 9.33 0.41
C ASN A 192 -5.84 10.66 0.45
N PHE A 193 -5.67 11.43 1.53
CA PHE A 193 -6.38 12.68 1.73
C PHE A 193 -5.91 13.74 0.73
N ALA A 194 -4.60 14.01 0.63
CA ALA A 194 -4.11 15.04 -0.30
C ALA A 194 -4.36 14.64 -1.76
N GLY A 195 -4.21 13.35 -2.08
CA GLY A 195 -4.48 12.83 -3.43
C GLY A 195 -5.93 13.04 -3.88
N GLN A 196 -6.89 12.90 -2.96
CA GLN A 196 -8.30 13.15 -3.24
C GLN A 196 -8.64 14.64 -3.19
N TRP A 197 -8.21 15.36 -2.15
CA TRP A 197 -8.52 16.76 -1.93
C TRP A 197 -7.97 17.67 -3.05
N LEU A 198 -6.74 17.42 -3.49
CA LEU A 198 -6.09 18.18 -4.56
C LEU A 198 -6.29 17.57 -5.95
N GLU A 199 -7.10 16.50 -6.04
CA GLU A 199 -7.36 15.74 -7.28
C GLU A 199 -6.10 15.23 -8.01
N ILE A 200 -5.00 15.04 -7.27
CA ILE A 200 -3.70 14.64 -7.84
C ILE A 200 -3.76 13.22 -8.43
N ARG A 201 -4.72 12.40 -7.99
CA ARG A 201 -5.02 11.09 -8.59
C ARG A 201 -5.44 11.20 -10.06
N ASN A 202 -6.04 12.32 -10.45
CA ASN A 202 -6.48 12.53 -11.83
C ASN A 202 -5.31 12.82 -12.78
N LEU A 203 -4.11 13.16 -12.27
CA LEU A 203 -2.94 13.44 -13.10
C LEU A 203 -2.58 12.26 -14.02
N ASP A 204 -2.88 11.02 -13.66
CA ASP A 204 -2.64 9.84 -14.52
C ASP A 204 -3.42 9.89 -15.82
N SER A 205 -4.61 10.48 -15.79
CA SER A 205 -5.46 10.64 -16.96
C SER A 205 -5.09 11.84 -17.83
N VAL A 206 -4.30 12.78 -17.30
CA VAL A 206 -3.90 13.99 -18.01
C VAL A 206 -2.86 13.66 -19.08
N LYS A 207 -3.16 14.05 -20.32
CA LYS A 207 -2.27 13.92 -21.49
C LYS A 207 -2.12 15.29 -22.14
N PRO A 208 -1.14 16.11 -21.69
CA PRO A 208 -0.85 17.39 -22.29
C PRO A 208 -0.35 17.23 -23.73
N ASP A 209 -0.55 18.26 -24.54
CA ASP A 209 -0.02 18.32 -25.90
C ASP A 209 1.52 18.27 -25.87
N PRO A 210 2.16 17.24 -26.46
CA PRO A 210 3.60 17.04 -26.37
C PRO A 210 4.40 18.14 -27.06
N VAL A 211 3.82 18.87 -28.03
CA VAL A 211 4.47 20.01 -28.69
C VAL A 211 4.54 21.21 -27.75
N LYS A 212 3.49 21.41 -26.94
CA LYS A 212 3.44 22.52 -25.97
C LYS A 212 4.15 22.20 -24.66
N PHE A 213 4.19 20.93 -24.27
CA PHE A 213 4.75 20.45 -23.01
C PHE A 213 5.76 19.31 -23.23
N PRO A 214 6.89 19.59 -23.91
CA PRO A 214 7.85 18.54 -24.27
C PRO A 214 8.54 17.89 -23.05
N ALA A 215 8.60 18.59 -21.92
CA ALA A 215 9.16 18.07 -20.67
C ALA A 215 8.20 17.14 -19.90
N TRP A 216 6.91 17.09 -20.28
CA TRP A 216 5.93 16.27 -19.58
C TRP A 216 6.11 14.79 -19.91
N ASN A 217 6.37 13.97 -18.91
CA ASN A 217 6.49 12.52 -19.01
C ASN A 217 5.97 11.83 -17.73
N ALA A 218 6.03 10.49 -17.69
CA ALA A 218 5.57 9.72 -16.53
C ALA A 218 6.40 10.03 -15.27
N ASP A 219 7.73 10.09 -15.40
CA ASP A 219 8.64 10.31 -14.27
C ASP A 219 8.43 11.69 -13.61
N LEU A 220 8.24 12.74 -14.41
CA LEU A 220 7.95 14.09 -13.91
C LEU A 220 6.61 14.13 -13.18
N ARG A 221 5.59 13.46 -13.73
CA ARG A 221 4.26 13.37 -13.12
C ARG A 221 4.32 12.67 -11.77
N ASP A 222 4.99 11.53 -11.68
CA ASP A 222 5.15 10.78 -10.44
C ASP A 222 6.01 11.54 -9.43
N ALA A 223 7.00 12.29 -9.90
CA ALA A 223 7.78 13.17 -9.06
C ALA A 223 6.92 14.30 -8.47
N MET A 224 6.09 14.98 -9.25
CA MET A 224 5.16 16.03 -8.79
C MET A 224 4.16 15.50 -7.74
N LYS A 225 3.63 14.29 -7.96
CA LYS A 225 2.77 13.60 -6.99
C LYS A 225 3.51 13.37 -5.67
N THR A 226 4.74 12.88 -5.76
CA THR A 226 5.58 12.57 -4.60
C THR A 226 5.97 13.83 -3.84
N GLU A 227 6.35 14.91 -4.51
CA GLU A 227 6.58 16.22 -3.89
C GLU A 227 5.36 16.65 -3.07
N THR A 228 4.17 16.61 -3.68
CA THR A 228 2.96 17.08 -3.02
C THR A 228 2.60 16.22 -1.81
N ARG A 229 2.74 14.89 -1.92
CA ARG A 229 2.55 13.95 -0.80
C ARG A 229 3.52 14.24 0.35
N LEU A 230 4.82 14.39 0.05
CA LEU A 230 5.84 14.66 1.07
C LEU A 230 5.65 16.04 1.71
N PHE A 231 5.27 17.05 0.92
CA PHE A 231 4.95 18.38 1.43
C PHE A 231 3.77 18.33 2.41
N PHE A 232 2.65 17.71 2.02
CA PHE A 232 1.50 17.54 2.90
C PHE A 232 1.85 16.74 4.15
N GLN A 233 2.62 15.65 4.01
CA GLN A 233 3.08 14.85 5.14
C GLN A 233 3.91 15.68 6.12
N ALA A 234 4.84 16.51 5.64
CA ALA A 234 5.65 17.38 6.50
C ALA A 234 4.82 18.44 7.23
N MET A 235 3.79 18.98 6.57
CA MET A 235 2.84 19.90 7.19
C MET A 235 2.07 19.23 8.33
N LEU A 236 1.62 18.00 8.11
CA LEU A 236 0.87 17.22 9.09
C LEU A 236 1.74 16.79 10.29
N THR A 237 2.88 16.16 10.04
CA THR A 237 3.76 15.65 11.11
C THR A 237 4.43 16.78 11.88
N GLY A 238 4.69 17.91 11.23
CA GLY A 238 5.21 19.12 11.87
C GLY A 238 4.16 19.97 12.57
N ASN A 239 2.87 19.56 12.57
CA ASN A 239 1.74 20.33 13.07
C ASN A 239 1.79 21.81 12.62
N ARG A 240 2.05 22.02 11.32
CA ARG A 240 2.30 23.36 10.76
C ARG A 240 0.99 24.12 10.59
N PRO A 241 1.00 25.46 10.74
CA PRO A 241 -0.17 26.29 10.46
C PRO A 241 -0.70 26.07 9.04
N MET A 242 -2.03 26.02 8.88
CA MET A 242 -2.63 25.84 7.55
C MET A 242 -2.25 26.94 6.56
N ALA A 243 -1.94 28.15 7.04
CA ALA A 243 -1.45 29.25 6.19
C ALA A 243 -0.17 28.86 5.43
N GLU A 244 0.69 28.02 6.02
CA GLU A 244 1.92 27.56 5.39
C GLU A 244 1.69 26.65 4.18
N PHE A 245 0.47 26.11 3.96
CA PHE A 245 0.16 25.45 2.68
C PHE A 245 0.27 26.42 1.49
N ILE A 246 0.15 27.73 1.73
CA ILE A 246 0.18 28.77 0.71
C ILE A 246 1.56 29.42 0.61
N ASP A 247 2.21 29.70 1.75
CA ASP A 247 3.46 30.50 1.79
C ASP A 247 4.69 29.75 2.33
N ALA A 248 4.64 28.41 2.41
CA ALA A 248 5.79 27.61 2.84
C ALA A 248 7.05 27.95 2.03
N LYS A 249 8.13 28.21 2.77
CA LYS A 249 9.47 28.46 2.25
C LYS A 249 10.27 27.19 2.00
N PHE A 250 9.61 26.04 1.89
CA PHE A 250 10.29 24.78 1.61
C PHE A 250 9.47 23.90 0.67
N THR A 251 10.15 22.98 0.01
CA THR A 251 9.51 21.89 -0.73
C THR A 251 10.38 20.64 -0.75
N PHE A 252 9.92 19.57 -1.39
CA PHE A 252 10.67 18.32 -1.56
C PHE A 252 11.00 18.09 -3.03
N LEU A 253 12.29 17.95 -3.34
CA LEU A 253 12.77 17.83 -4.71
C LEU A 253 13.71 16.65 -4.87
N ASN A 254 13.60 15.99 -6.02
CA ASN A 254 14.66 15.15 -6.59
C ASN A 254 15.23 15.85 -7.84
N GLU A 255 16.21 15.26 -8.51
CA GLU A 255 16.88 15.87 -9.68
C GLU A 255 15.90 16.24 -10.81
N THR A 256 14.91 15.38 -11.08
CA THR A 256 13.91 15.60 -12.15
C THR A 256 13.08 16.86 -11.90
N LEU A 257 12.57 17.03 -10.68
CA LEU A 257 11.81 18.23 -10.32
C LEU A 257 12.71 19.47 -10.20
N ALA A 258 13.92 19.32 -9.68
CA ALA A 258 14.87 20.40 -9.57
C ALA A 258 15.17 21.02 -10.94
N LYS A 259 15.43 20.18 -11.96
CA LYS A 259 15.57 20.63 -13.35
C LYS A 259 14.32 21.29 -13.89
N HIS A 260 13.14 20.73 -13.58
CA HIS A 260 11.86 21.29 -14.04
C HIS A 260 11.56 22.67 -13.43
N TYR A 261 11.95 22.90 -12.18
CA TYR A 261 11.77 24.18 -11.49
C TYR A 261 12.95 25.14 -11.63
N GLY A 262 14.03 24.74 -12.29
CA GLY A 262 15.23 25.57 -12.46
C GLY A 262 16.02 25.78 -11.16
N ILE A 263 16.04 24.77 -10.28
CA ILE A 263 16.78 24.80 -9.01
C ILE A 263 18.02 23.93 -9.15
N ASP A 264 19.19 24.55 -9.00
CA ASP A 264 20.48 23.87 -9.10
C ASP A 264 20.89 23.18 -7.78
N GLY A 265 21.86 22.27 -7.87
CA GLY A 265 22.50 21.66 -6.69
C GLY A 265 21.83 20.39 -6.14
N ILE A 266 20.82 19.86 -6.83
CA ILE A 266 20.11 18.63 -6.45
C ILE A 266 20.35 17.55 -7.50
N THR A 267 20.91 16.42 -7.07
CA THR A 267 21.23 15.28 -7.92
C THR A 267 20.71 13.97 -7.31
N GLY A 268 20.35 13.03 -8.18
CA GLY A 268 19.81 11.73 -7.81
C GLY A 268 18.28 11.65 -7.73
N THR A 269 17.79 10.43 -7.54
CA THR A 269 16.37 10.07 -7.51
C THR A 269 15.69 10.36 -6.17
N GLU A 270 16.47 10.46 -5.10
CA GLU A 270 15.98 10.65 -3.73
C GLU A 270 15.42 12.05 -3.52
N PHE A 271 14.28 12.12 -2.81
CA PHE A 271 13.66 13.39 -2.44
C PHE A 271 14.34 13.99 -1.21
N ARG A 272 14.62 15.29 -1.28
CA ARG A 272 15.22 16.04 -0.17
C ARG A 272 14.39 17.28 0.12
N ARG A 273 14.32 17.66 1.40
CA ARG A 273 13.73 18.94 1.80
C ARG A 273 14.67 20.07 1.39
N VAL A 274 14.13 21.07 0.71
CA VAL A 274 14.88 22.21 0.16
C VAL A 274 14.19 23.49 0.60
N GLU A 275 14.96 24.41 1.17
CA GLU A 275 14.49 25.76 1.50
C GLU A 275 14.48 26.62 0.22
N LEU A 276 13.40 27.35 0.01
CA LEU A 276 13.15 28.20 -1.14
C LEU A 276 13.44 29.65 -0.74
N SER A 277 14.31 30.30 -1.50
CA SER A 277 14.69 31.71 -1.28
C SER A 277 13.68 32.71 -1.87
N ASN A 278 12.77 32.26 -2.74
CA ASN A 278 11.82 33.13 -3.44
C ASN A 278 10.46 33.19 -2.72
N PRO A 279 9.99 34.37 -2.27
CA PRO A 279 8.71 34.55 -1.59
C PRO A 279 7.46 34.35 -2.48
N GLN A 280 7.61 34.12 -3.78
CA GLN A 280 6.49 34.04 -4.74
C GLN A 280 5.64 32.74 -4.68
N ARG A 281 5.87 31.82 -3.73
CA ARG A 281 4.96 30.65 -3.57
C ARG A 281 3.57 31.01 -3.04
N GLY A 282 3.44 32.19 -2.40
CA GLY A 282 2.16 32.75 -1.97
C GLY A 282 1.27 33.16 -3.13
N GLY A 283 0.55 32.21 -3.73
CA GLY A 283 -0.65 32.48 -4.53
C GLY A 283 -0.46 33.02 -5.96
N SER A 284 0.72 32.97 -6.58
CA SER A 284 0.89 33.22 -8.02
C SER A 284 2.12 32.50 -8.56
N PRO A 285 2.03 31.72 -9.67
CA PRO A 285 3.16 30.99 -10.23
C PRO A 285 4.29 31.94 -10.62
N CYS A 286 5.53 31.47 -10.48
CA CYS A 286 6.75 32.09 -10.98
C CYS A 286 6.50 32.99 -12.20
N ARG A 287 6.97 34.24 -12.11
CA ARG A 287 6.77 35.31 -13.10
C ARG A 287 7.31 34.98 -14.51
N ASP A 288 8.04 33.88 -14.67
CA ASP A 288 8.53 33.35 -15.95
C ASP A 288 7.99 31.96 -16.33
N CYS A 289 7.01 31.40 -15.60
CA CYS A 289 6.28 30.22 -16.05
C CYS A 289 5.14 30.61 -17.00
N GLY A 290 5.51 31.20 -18.14
CA GLY A 290 4.60 31.38 -19.25
C GLY A 290 4.19 30.01 -19.81
N ARG A 291 2.90 29.67 -19.66
CA ARG A 291 2.22 28.58 -20.38
C ARG A 291 2.56 27.15 -19.90
N ALA A 292 2.25 26.77 -18.64
CA ALA A 292 2.03 25.34 -18.28
C ALA A 292 1.46 25.08 -16.90
N SER A 293 1.67 25.97 -15.94
CA SER A 293 1.55 25.62 -14.52
C SER A 293 0.41 26.39 -13.86
N ARG A 294 -0.82 25.96 -14.14
CA ARG A 294 -1.94 26.17 -13.22
C ARG A 294 -2.13 24.88 -12.42
N PRO A 295 -1.96 24.90 -11.09
CA PRO A 295 -2.43 23.81 -10.24
C PRO A 295 -3.94 23.61 -10.44
N ALA A 296 -4.38 22.36 -10.57
CA ALA A 296 -5.76 22.00 -10.89
C ALA A 296 -6.81 22.58 -9.91
N TRP A 297 -6.44 22.88 -8.66
CA TRP A 297 -7.37 23.44 -7.66
C TRP A 297 -7.82 24.89 -7.94
N ALA A 298 -7.09 25.66 -8.77
CA ALA A 298 -7.40 27.06 -9.06
C ALA A 298 -8.37 27.27 -10.25
N ALA A 299 -8.90 26.18 -10.83
CA ALA A 299 -9.80 26.23 -11.98
C ALA A 299 -11.19 25.65 -11.64
N GLY A 300 -11.92 26.32 -10.75
CA GLY A 300 -13.36 26.10 -10.63
C GLY A 300 -14.10 26.42 -11.94
N PRO A 301 -15.22 25.74 -12.25
CA PRO A 301 -15.92 25.89 -13.52
C PRO A 301 -16.46 27.31 -13.66
N ARG A 302 -15.93 28.07 -14.63
CA ARG A 302 -16.56 29.31 -15.09
C ARG A 302 -17.88 28.96 -15.75
N ARG A 303 -18.99 29.02 -15.01
CA ARG A 303 -20.31 29.18 -15.63
C ARG A 303 -20.30 30.50 -16.39
N SER A 304 -20.34 30.42 -17.70
CA SER A 304 -20.65 31.51 -18.61
C SER A 304 -22.04 32.06 -18.31
N ARG A 305 -22.14 33.06 -17.43
CA ARG A 305 -23.27 33.99 -17.43
C ARG A 305 -22.84 35.23 -18.18
N GLY A 306 -23.39 35.40 -19.39
CA GLY A 306 -23.27 36.64 -20.16
C GLY A 306 -23.89 37.82 -19.40
N PRO A 307 -23.55 39.06 -19.77
CA PRO A 307 -23.99 40.25 -19.05
C PRO A 307 -25.47 40.51 -19.35
N GLN A 308 -26.35 40.29 -18.37
CA GLN A 308 -27.65 40.95 -18.33
C GLN A 308 -27.63 41.95 -17.18
N CYS A 309 -27.25 43.19 -17.50
CA CYS A 309 -27.68 44.35 -16.76
C CYS A 309 -29.20 44.48 -16.93
N VAL A 310 -29.97 44.22 -15.89
CA VAL A 310 -31.33 44.74 -15.76
C VAL A 310 -31.36 45.57 -14.49
N ARG A 311 -31.30 46.90 -14.68
CA ARG A 311 -31.74 47.88 -13.69
C ARG A 311 -33.22 47.59 -13.40
N ARG A 312 -33.57 47.39 -12.14
CA ARG A 312 -34.91 47.74 -11.64
C ARG A 312 -34.75 48.73 -10.49
N ARG A 313 -35.48 49.83 -10.63
CA ARG A 313 -35.87 50.72 -9.55
C ARG A 313 -36.80 49.98 -8.59
#